data_AF-A0AA38N3H8-F1
#
_entry.id   AF-A0AA38N3H8-F1
#
_cell.length_a   1.000
_cell.length_b   1.000
_cell.length_c   1.000
_cell.angle_alpha   90.00
_cell.angle_beta   90.00
_cell.angle_gamma   90.00
#
_symmetry.space_group_name_H-M   'P 1'
#
loop_
_entity.id
_entity.type
_entity.pdbx_description
1 polymer ?
#
loop_
_entity_poly.entity_id
_entity_poly.type
_entity_poly.pdbx_seq_one_letter_code
_entity_poly.pdbx_strand_id
1 'polypeptide(L)'
;MSTTRKVVKTIHRNVERNCSPSLDIIQSQTAVIIKPQIKPQTIPESPHRAKKRKLLESYASESPFLNFPHPTPSEAVAVFNILSEAHPQYAARRMSPKLTTNSAATCGNVPNVIDSLIGTILSQNTSGRNSSRAKASLDAAFGRNNFSAIAKSPRDAVVEAIQHGGLANKKQPPFKTC
;
A
#
# COMPACT_ATOMS: atom_id res chain seq x y z
N MET A 1 47.88 39.89 25.56
CA MET A 1 47.27 38.72 24.88
C MET A 1 46.38 39.25 23.76
N SER A 2 46.90 39.27 22.53
CA SER A 2 46.21 39.83 21.35
C SER A 2 46.04 38.70 20.35
N THR A 3 44.79 38.28 20.12
CA THR A 3 44.47 37.13 19.25
C THR A 3 43.79 37.64 17.98
N THR A 4 44.50 37.51 16.86
CA THR A 4 44.04 37.86 15.51
C THR A 4 43.07 36.81 14.93
N ARG A 5 41.95 37.29 14.37
CA ARG A 5 41.00 36.53 13.52
C ARG A 5 41.67 36.04 12.24
N LYS A 6 41.55 34.74 11.92
CA LYS A 6 41.83 34.19 10.57
C LYS A 6 40.53 33.83 9.86
N VAL A 7 40.36 34.39 8.66
CA VAL A 7 39.33 34.05 7.67
C VAL A 7 39.81 32.81 6.90
N VAL A 8 38.95 31.79 6.74
CA VAL A 8 39.20 30.62 5.88
C VAL A 8 38.21 30.64 4.72
N LYS A 9 38.77 30.42 3.52
CA LYS A 9 38.18 30.61 2.20
C LYS A 9 37.66 29.26 1.68
N THR A 10 36.40 29.22 1.26
CA THR A 10 35.75 28.05 0.65
C THR A 10 36.34 27.75 -0.74
N ILE A 11 36.69 26.49 -1.01
CA ILE A 11 37.12 26.00 -2.33
C ILE A 11 36.06 25.03 -2.85
N HIS A 12 35.35 25.43 -3.90
CA HIS A 12 34.55 24.54 -4.75
C HIS A 12 35.46 23.89 -5.79
N ARG A 13 35.39 22.55 -5.95
CA ARG A 13 36.01 21.82 -7.07
C ARG A 13 34.90 21.24 -7.95
N ASN A 14 34.85 21.70 -9.20
CA ASN A 14 34.14 21.07 -10.30
C ASN A 14 35.02 19.96 -10.90
N VAL A 15 34.43 18.81 -11.20
CA VAL A 15 35.03 17.76 -12.04
C VAL A 15 34.02 17.39 -13.12
N GLU A 16 34.29 17.84 -14.34
CA GLU A 16 33.73 17.26 -15.56
C GLU A 16 34.74 16.26 -16.15
N ARG A 17 34.26 15.14 -16.71
CA ARG A 17 34.39 14.78 -18.15
C ARG A 17 34.22 13.26 -18.44
N ASN A 18 33.31 13.02 -19.39
CA ASN A 18 33.45 12.24 -20.64
C ASN A 18 33.40 10.70 -20.69
N CYS A 19 32.67 10.27 -21.75
CA CYS A 19 32.45 8.93 -22.30
C CYS A 19 33.69 8.22 -22.88
N SER A 20 33.70 6.88 -22.72
CA SER A 20 33.99 5.75 -23.66
C SER A 20 35.26 5.76 -24.53
N PRO A 21 35.95 4.60 -24.76
CA PRO A 21 35.42 3.49 -25.58
C PRO A 21 35.80 2.04 -25.14
N SER A 22 35.18 1.10 -25.87
CA SER A 22 35.14 -0.36 -25.79
C SER A 22 36.47 -1.11 -26.03
N LEU A 23 36.53 -2.41 -25.65
CA LEU A 23 37.07 -3.52 -26.45
C LEU A 23 36.60 -4.90 -25.92
N ASP A 24 36.29 -5.78 -26.87
CA ASP A 24 35.65 -7.09 -26.77
C ASP A 24 36.59 -8.23 -26.32
N ILE A 25 36.03 -9.34 -25.81
CA ILE A 25 36.46 -10.73 -26.12
C ILE A 25 35.27 -11.69 -25.87
N ILE A 26 35.03 -12.52 -26.89
CA ILE A 26 33.98 -13.52 -27.06
C ILE A 26 34.45 -14.86 -26.50
N GLN A 27 33.59 -15.61 -25.79
CA GLN A 27 33.59 -17.06 -25.95
C GLN A 27 32.19 -17.66 -25.81
N SER A 28 31.75 -18.25 -26.92
CA SER A 28 30.45 -18.85 -27.19
C SER A 28 30.24 -20.14 -26.40
N GLN A 29 29.05 -20.31 -25.80
CA GLN A 29 28.46 -21.62 -25.59
C GLN A 29 27.00 -21.60 -26.03
N THR A 30 26.72 -22.46 -27.00
CA THR A 30 25.43 -22.79 -27.57
C THR A 30 24.55 -23.50 -26.54
N ALA A 31 23.38 -22.95 -26.23
CA ALA A 31 22.31 -23.67 -25.54
C ALA A 31 20.93 -23.17 -26.02
N VAL A 32 20.35 -23.96 -26.92
CA VAL A 32 18.92 -24.19 -27.17
C VAL A 32 17.96 -23.00 -26.96
N ILE A 33 17.52 -22.42 -28.08
CA ILE A 33 16.34 -21.56 -28.16
C ILE A 33 15.10 -22.40 -27.87
N ILE A 34 14.69 -22.46 -26.59
CA ILE A 34 13.32 -22.85 -26.24
C ILE A 34 12.50 -21.57 -26.24
N LYS A 35 11.72 -21.34 -27.29
CA LYS A 35 10.66 -20.32 -27.27
C LYS A 35 9.70 -20.68 -26.12
N PRO A 36 9.55 -19.86 -25.07
CA PRO A 36 8.51 -20.12 -24.10
C PRO A 36 7.19 -19.70 -24.76
N GLN A 37 6.40 -20.70 -25.17
CA GLN A 37 5.02 -20.53 -25.56
C GLN A 37 4.20 -20.18 -24.31
N ILE A 38 4.32 -18.95 -23.84
CA ILE A 38 3.45 -18.40 -22.81
C ILE A 38 2.15 -18.04 -23.52
N LYS A 39 1.20 -18.98 -23.51
CA LYS A 39 -0.21 -18.62 -23.74
C LYS A 39 -0.56 -17.56 -22.70
N PRO A 40 -1.04 -16.37 -23.09
CA PRO A 40 -1.57 -15.41 -22.14
C PRO A 40 -2.71 -16.13 -21.42
N GLN A 41 -2.52 -16.47 -20.15
CA GLN A 41 -3.66 -16.88 -19.33
C GLN A 41 -4.47 -15.62 -19.07
N THR A 42 -5.37 -15.32 -20.00
CA THR A 42 -6.50 -14.45 -19.81
C THR A 42 -7.29 -15.06 -18.66
N ILE A 43 -7.15 -14.50 -17.46
CA ILE A 43 -8.12 -14.75 -16.39
C ILE A 43 -9.47 -14.42 -17.04
N PRO A 44 -10.40 -15.39 -17.17
CA PRO A 44 -11.67 -15.11 -17.81
C PRO A 44 -12.33 -13.98 -17.04
N GLU A 45 -12.55 -12.84 -17.70
CA GLU A 45 -13.29 -11.75 -17.10
C GLU A 45 -14.63 -12.32 -16.65
N SER A 46 -14.93 -12.16 -15.35
CA SER A 46 -16.25 -12.52 -14.85
C SER A 46 -17.29 -11.78 -15.71
N PRO A 47 -18.34 -12.45 -16.21
CA PRO A 47 -19.39 -11.81 -17.01
C PRO A 47 -20.09 -10.66 -16.27
N HIS A 48 -19.90 -10.55 -14.95
CA HIS A 48 -20.42 -9.47 -14.12
C HIS A 48 -19.51 -8.23 -14.09
N ARG A 49 -18.23 -8.33 -14.45
CA ARG A 49 -17.28 -7.21 -14.40
C ARG A 49 -17.66 -6.10 -15.37
N ALA A 50 -17.95 -6.46 -16.62
CA ALA A 50 -18.38 -5.52 -17.65
C ALA A 50 -19.71 -4.83 -17.26
N LYS A 51 -20.67 -5.60 -16.76
CA LYS A 51 -21.97 -5.08 -16.29
C LYS A 51 -21.82 -4.11 -15.11
N LYS A 52 -20.99 -4.45 -14.12
CA LYS A 52 -20.71 -3.59 -12.96
C LYS A 52 -20.03 -2.29 -13.37
N ARG A 53 -19.10 -2.35 -14.33
CA ARG A 53 -18.42 -1.15 -14.85
C ARG A 53 -19.41 -0.24 -15.57
N LYS A 54 -20.26 -0.80 -16.44
CA LYS A 54 -21.31 -0.04 -17.14
C LYS A 54 -22.29 0.64 -16.16
N LEU A 55 -22.68 -0.05 -15.09
CA LEU A 55 -23.55 0.51 -14.05
C LEU A 55 -22.86 1.64 -13.25
N LEU A 56 -21.56 1.52 -13.02
CA LEU A 56 -20.80 2.57 -12.33
C LEU A 56 -20.65 3.82 -13.22
N GLU A 57 -20.48 3.63 -14.52
CA GLU A 57 -20.44 4.71 -15.52
C GLU A 57 -21.76 5.51 -15.53
N SER A 58 -22.92 4.84 -15.48
CA SER A 58 -24.22 5.54 -15.45
C SER A 58 -24.38 6.40 -14.20
N TYR A 59 -23.91 5.95 -13.03
CA TYR A 59 -24.00 6.74 -11.80
C TYR A 59 -22.97 7.87 -11.68
N ALA A 60 -21.95 7.89 -12.54
CA ALA A 60 -20.98 8.98 -12.58
C ALA A 60 -21.56 10.25 -13.24
N SER A 61 -22.56 10.08 -14.11
CA SER A 61 -23.21 11.19 -14.84
C SER A 61 -24.56 11.58 -14.22
N GLU A 62 -25.33 10.60 -13.75
CA GLU A 62 -26.66 10.83 -13.22
C GLU A 62 -26.81 10.15 -11.85
N SER A 63 -27.17 10.94 -10.84
CA SER A 63 -27.40 10.39 -9.50
C SER A 63 -28.62 9.46 -9.52
N PRO A 64 -28.54 8.27 -8.88
CA PRO A 64 -29.72 7.41 -8.73
C PRO A 64 -30.81 8.05 -7.86
N PHE A 65 -30.52 9.16 -7.18
CA PHE A 65 -31.43 9.85 -6.28
C PHE A 65 -31.67 11.31 -6.72
N LEU A 66 -32.23 11.49 -7.93
CA LEU A 66 -32.47 12.82 -8.51
C LEU A 66 -33.30 13.76 -7.63
N ASN A 67 -34.28 13.22 -6.90
CA ASN A 67 -35.20 13.99 -6.06
C ASN A 67 -34.82 13.96 -4.58
N PHE A 68 -33.58 13.59 -4.23
CA PHE A 68 -33.11 13.55 -2.85
C PHE A 68 -32.02 14.62 -2.63
N PRO A 69 -32.39 15.87 -2.31
CA PRO A 69 -31.44 16.97 -2.16
C PRO A 69 -30.65 16.94 -0.82
N HIS A 70 -30.92 15.97 0.04
CA HIS A 70 -30.31 15.83 1.36
C HIS A 70 -29.05 14.94 1.34
N PRO A 71 -28.11 15.09 2.29
CA PRO A 71 -28.13 16.07 3.38
C PRO A 71 -27.77 17.47 2.89
N THR A 72 -28.50 18.47 3.40
CA THR A 72 -28.11 19.88 3.29
C THR A 72 -26.84 20.13 4.11
N PRO A 73 -26.06 21.19 3.81
CA PRO A 73 -24.88 21.52 4.60
C PRO A 73 -25.18 21.69 6.10
N SER A 74 -26.33 22.30 6.44
CA SER A 74 -26.76 22.48 7.83
C SER A 74 -27.03 21.15 8.52
N GLU A 75 -27.66 20.20 7.84
CA GLU A 75 -27.92 18.86 8.39
C GLU A 75 -26.61 18.07 8.57
N ALA A 76 -25.67 18.17 7.63
CA ALA A 76 -24.36 17.55 7.75
C ALA A 76 -23.60 18.06 8.99
N VAL A 77 -23.66 19.38 9.25
CA VAL A 77 -23.09 19.97 10.47
C VAL A 77 -23.82 19.51 11.73
N ALA A 78 -25.16 19.43 11.71
CA ALA A 78 -25.94 18.95 12.84
C ALA A 78 -25.57 17.50 13.20
N VAL A 79 -25.45 16.61 12.20
CA VAL A 79 -25.00 15.22 12.40
C VAL A 79 -23.57 15.18 12.91
N PHE A 80 -22.67 16.00 12.37
CA PHE A 80 -21.29 16.10 12.86
C PHE A 80 -21.23 16.47 14.34
N ASN A 81 -22.03 17.45 14.78
CA ASN A 81 -22.08 17.88 16.18
C ASN A 81 -22.57 16.74 17.09
N ILE A 82 -23.67 16.07 16.70
CA ILE A 82 -24.22 14.93 17.45
C ILE A 82 -23.18 13.81 17.58
N LEU A 83 -22.49 13.46 16.50
CA LEU A 83 -21.47 12.42 16.51
C LEU A 83 -20.25 12.82 17.34
N SER A 84 -19.85 14.10 17.29
CA SER A 84 -18.70 14.62 18.04
C SER A 84 -18.98 14.65 19.53
N GLU A 85 -20.21 14.99 19.93
CA GLU A 85 -20.66 14.96 21.33
C GLU A 85 -20.73 13.53 21.86
N ALA A 86 -21.30 12.59 21.08
CA ALA A 86 -21.40 11.18 21.45
C ALA A 86 -20.03 10.47 21.47
N HIS A 87 -19.07 10.93 20.67
CA HIS A 87 -17.76 10.30 20.50
C HIS A 87 -16.60 11.30 20.60
N PRO A 88 -16.38 11.92 21.77
CA PRO A 88 -15.35 12.94 21.96
C PRO A 88 -13.93 12.43 21.65
N GLN A 89 -13.69 11.12 21.81
CA GLN A 89 -12.41 10.48 21.48
C GLN A 89 -12.07 10.52 19.97
N TYR A 90 -13.07 10.66 19.10
CA TYR A 90 -12.90 10.76 17.65
C TYR A 90 -13.06 12.20 17.14
N ALA A 91 -13.63 13.10 17.94
CA ALA A 91 -13.74 14.53 17.64
C ALA A 91 -12.38 15.25 17.66
N ALA A 92 -11.39 14.70 18.39
CA ALA A 92 -10.05 15.27 18.49
C ALA A 92 -9.29 15.22 17.14
N ARG A 93 -8.51 16.28 16.88
CA ARG A 93 -7.65 16.43 15.70
C ARG A 93 -6.83 15.17 15.44
N ARG A 94 -6.77 14.73 14.17
CA ARG A 94 -5.91 13.63 13.66
C ARG A 94 -4.59 13.59 14.42
N MET A 95 -4.43 12.58 15.27
CA MET A 95 -3.17 12.38 15.99
C MET A 95 -2.08 12.03 14.98
N SER A 96 -0.90 12.63 15.15
CA SER A 96 0.27 12.20 14.38
C SER A 96 0.61 10.75 14.79
N PRO A 97 0.87 9.85 13.82
CA PRO A 97 1.26 8.49 14.13
C PRO A 97 2.52 8.45 14.98
N LYS A 98 2.55 7.55 15.97
CA LYS A 98 3.77 7.29 16.74
C LYS A 98 4.66 6.36 15.92
N LEU A 99 5.98 6.54 15.97
CA LEU A 99 6.92 5.67 15.24
C LEU A 99 6.84 4.19 15.69
N THR A 100 6.32 3.94 16.89
CA THR A 100 6.16 2.61 17.47
C THR A 100 4.87 1.89 17.03
N THR A 101 3.91 2.56 16.38
CA THR A 101 2.63 1.94 15.98
C THR A 101 2.70 1.27 14.61
N ASN A 102 1.95 0.16 14.45
CA ASN A 102 1.68 -0.52 13.17
C ASN A 102 0.18 -0.69 13.00
N SER A 103 -0.20 -1.20 11.83
CA SER A 103 -1.60 -1.43 11.49
C SER A 103 -2.28 -2.57 12.24
N ALA A 104 -1.58 -3.28 13.12
CA ALA A 104 -2.20 -4.26 14.03
C ALA A 104 -3.07 -3.59 15.09
N ALA A 105 -2.72 -2.36 15.52
CA ALA A 105 -3.52 -1.61 16.50
C ALA A 105 -4.68 -0.86 15.83
N THR A 106 -4.38 -0.11 14.76
CA THR A 106 -5.38 0.63 13.98
C THR A 106 -4.84 0.81 12.56
N CYS A 107 -5.70 0.68 11.54
CA CYS A 107 -5.29 0.84 10.14
C CYS A 107 -4.96 2.30 9.77
N GLY A 108 -5.32 3.29 10.59
CA GLY A 108 -5.26 4.72 10.26
C GLY A 108 -4.27 5.56 11.06
N ASN A 109 -3.59 4.99 12.07
CA ASN A 109 -2.63 5.71 12.93
C ASN A 109 -1.23 5.10 12.87
N VAL A 110 -0.68 5.02 11.65
CA VAL A 110 0.56 4.31 11.34
C VAL A 110 1.50 5.22 10.54
N PRO A 111 2.80 5.28 10.86
CA PRO A 111 3.74 6.16 10.17
C PRO A 111 4.10 5.67 8.75
N ASN A 112 4.06 4.36 8.51
CA ASN A 112 4.39 3.76 7.21
C ASN A 112 3.13 3.55 6.36
N VAL A 113 3.13 4.10 5.14
CA VAL A 113 1.98 4.03 4.21
C VAL A 113 1.71 2.60 3.74
N ILE A 114 2.74 1.80 3.46
CA ILE A 114 2.56 0.40 3.03
C ILE A 114 1.98 -0.43 4.17
N ASP A 115 2.44 -0.20 5.41
CA ASP A 115 1.89 -0.87 6.59
C ASP A 115 0.41 -0.54 6.82
N SER A 116 0.03 0.73 6.66
CA SER A 116 -1.37 1.18 6.70
C SER A 116 -2.21 0.51 5.61
N LEU A 117 -1.70 0.46 4.37
CA LEU A 117 -2.38 -0.20 3.25
C LEU A 117 -2.61 -1.69 3.51
N ILE A 118 -1.58 -2.41 4.00
CA ILE A 118 -1.71 -3.82 4.38
C ILE A 118 -2.78 -3.98 5.46
N GLY A 119 -2.79 -3.10 6.47
CA GLY A 119 -3.83 -3.08 7.51
C GLY A 119 -5.23 -2.94 6.94
N THR A 120 -5.43 -2.01 6.01
CA THR A 120 -6.71 -1.80 5.31
C THR A 120 -7.12 -3.01 4.47
N ILE A 121 -6.18 -3.70 3.81
CA ILE A 121 -6.49 -4.93 3.07
C ILE A 121 -6.95 -6.03 4.03
N LEU A 122 -6.25 -6.19 5.15
CA LEU A 122 -6.58 -7.22 6.15
C LEU A 122 -7.92 -6.95 6.85
N SER A 123 -8.32 -5.68 7.02
CA SER A 123 -9.57 -5.29 7.68
C SER A 123 -10.84 -5.52 6.86
N GLN A 124 -10.74 -5.69 5.55
CA GLN A 124 -11.92 -5.91 4.70
C GLN A 124 -12.66 -7.19 5.09
N ASN A 125 -13.99 -7.15 5.19
CA ASN A 125 -14.85 -8.31 5.42
C ASN A 125 -14.43 -9.18 6.63
N THR A 126 -13.95 -8.57 7.71
CA THR A 126 -13.58 -9.27 8.96
C THR A 126 -13.71 -8.34 10.17
N SER A 127 -13.54 -8.86 11.38
CA SER A 127 -13.59 -8.05 12.60
C SER A 127 -12.25 -7.36 12.88
N GLY A 128 -12.28 -6.26 13.66
CA GLY A 128 -11.06 -5.58 14.13
C GLY A 128 -10.09 -6.55 14.78
N ARG A 129 -10.57 -7.38 15.73
CA ARG A 129 -9.78 -8.43 16.39
C ARG A 129 -9.09 -9.38 15.41
N ASN A 130 -9.78 -9.80 14.35
CA ASN A 130 -9.21 -10.72 13.36
C ASN A 130 -8.14 -10.03 12.50
N SER A 131 -8.42 -8.80 12.06
CA SER A 131 -7.44 -8.02 11.27
C SER A 131 -6.18 -7.69 12.07
N SER A 132 -6.31 -7.35 13.35
CA SER A 132 -5.20 -7.14 14.27
C SER A 132 -4.36 -8.41 14.44
N ARG A 133 -5.00 -9.56 14.65
CA ARG A 133 -4.31 -10.86 14.76
C ARG A 133 -3.60 -11.25 13.47
N ALA A 134 -4.25 -11.07 12.32
CA ALA A 134 -3.64 -11.34 11.02
C ALA A 134 -2.41 -10.47 10.78
N LYS A 135 -2.47 -9.17 11.13
CA LYS A 135 -1.32 -8.28 11.00
C LYS A 135 -0.17 -8.65 11.95
N ALA A 136 -0.49 -8.97 13.21
CA ALA A 136 0.51 -9.42 14.17
C ALA A 136 1.20 -10.72 13.73
N SER A 137 0.43 -11.67 13.20
CA SER A 137 0.95 -12.92 12.64
C SER A 137 1.83 -12.69 11.41
N LEU A 138 1.43 -11.78 10.51
CA LEU A 138 2.25 -11.40 9.35
C LEU A 138 3.58 -10.75 9.76
N ASP A 139 3.57 -9.87 10.76
CA ASP A 139 4.80 -9.26 11.31
C ASP A 139 5.70 -10.28 12.00
N ALA A 140 5.12 -11.27 12.68
CA ALA A 140 5.86 -12.36 13.31
C ALA A 140 6.52 -13.28 12.26
N ALA A 141 5.84 -13.56 11.15
CA ALA A 141 6.33 -14.45 10.11
C ALA A 141 7.41 -13.82 9.23
N PHE A 142 7.28 -12.54 8.87
CA PHE A 142 8.14 -11.89 7.86
C PHE A 142 8.98 -10.73 8.40
N GLY A 143 8.74 -10.30 9.63
CA GLY A 143 9.38 -9.14 10.24
C GLY A 143 8.62 -7.85 9.94
N ARG A 144 8.60 -6.95 10.93
CA ARG A 144 7.89 -5.68 10.84
C ARG A 144 8.48 -4.78 9.75
N ASN A 145 7.63 -4.23 8.89
CA ASN A 145 8.00 -3.40 7.73
C ASN A 145 8.97 -4.08 6.73
N ASN A 146 9.16 -5.40 6.82
CA ASN A 146 9.99 -6.13 5.88
C ASN A 146 9.17 -6.56 4.66
N PHE A 147 8.68 -5.57 3.91
CA PHE A 147 7.78 -5.83 2.77
C PHE A 147 8.46 -6.63 1.66
N SER A 148 9.80 -6.56 1.55
CA SER A 148 10.53 -7.40 0.60
C SER A 148 10.44 -8.89 0.96
N ALA A 149 10.41 -9.26 2.25
CA ALA A 149 10.26 -10.66 2.64
C ALA A 149 8.84 -11.17 2.30
N ILE A 150 7.82 -10.34 2.53
CA ILE A 150 6.43 -10.66 2.15
C ILE A 150 6.28 -10.80 0.63
N ALA A 151 6.93 -9.93 -0.15
CA ALA A 151 6.81 -9.95 -1.61
C ALA A 151 7.55 -11.13 -2.26
N LYS A 152 8.62 -11.63 -1.61
CA LYS A 152 9.45 -12.74 -2.11
C LYS A 152 9.02 -14.11 -1.56
N SER A 153 8.10 -14.14 -0.59
CA SER A 153 7.70 -15.40 0.04
C SER A 153 6.74 -16.21 -0.85
N PRO A 154 6.69 -17.54 -0.67
CA PRO A 154 5.68 -18.37 -1.31
C PRO A 154 4.28 -17.89 -0.92
N ARG A 155 3.35 -17.96 -1.88
CA ARG A 155 1.95 -17.57 -1.68
C ARG A 155 1.34 -18.23 -0.44
N ASP A 156 1.55 -19.54 -0.29
CA ASP A 156 0.95 -20.32 0.79
C ASP A 156 1.44 -19.87 2.17
N ALA A 157 2.69 -19.42 2.28
CA ALA A 157 3.23 -18.88 3.52
C ALA A 157 2.52 -17.57 3.93
N VAL A 158 2.15 -16.73 2.96
CA VAL A 158 1.35 -15.52 3.23
C VAL A 158 -0.08 -15.89 3.59
N VAL A 159 -0.70 -16.86 2.90
CA VAL A 159 -2.04 -17.36 3.25
C VAL A 159 -2.08 -17.83 4.70
N GLU A 160 -1.12 -18.68 5.07
CA GLU A 160 -1.00 -19.26 6.40
C GLU A 160 -0.86 -18.14 7.44
N ALA A 161 0.06 -17.19 7.22
CA ALA A 161 0.27 -16.09 8.14
C ALA A 161 -0.99 -15.23 8.37
N ILE A 162 -1.86 -15.07 7.35
CA ILE A 162 -3.07 -14.24 7.45
C ILE A 162 -4.37 -15.06 7.59
N GLN A 163 -4.29 -16.38 7.79
CA GLN A 163 -5.43 -17.30 7.75
C GLN A 163 -6.56 -16.87 8.70
N HIS A 164 -6.19 -16.44 9.91
CA HIS A 164 -7.13 -15.97 10.94
C HIS A 164 -7.89 -14.68 10.57
N GLY A 165 -7.43 -13.94 9.56
CA GLY A 165 -8.08 -12.72 9.06
C GLY A 165 -9.30 -12.99 8.17
N GLY A 166 -9.51 -14.24 7.74
CA GLY A 166 -10.56 -14.63 6.79
C GLY A 166 -10.29 -14.14 5.37
N LEU A 167 -10.79 -14.89 4.37
CA LEU A 167 -10.57 -14.62 2.94
C LEU A 167 -9.08 -14.51 2.56
N ALA A 168 -8.18 -15.18 3.30
CA ALA A 168 -6.73 -15.14 3.10
C ALA A 168 -6.35 -15.37 1.63
N ASN A 169 -7.02 -16.33 0.99
CA ASN A 169 -6.80 -16.65 -0.41
C ASN A 169 -7.03 -15.49 -1.39
N LYS A 170 -7.92 -14.54 -1.05
CA LYS A 170 -8.28 -13.36 -1.85
C LYS A 170 -7.54 -12.09 -1.40
N LYS A 171 -7.12 -12.01 -0.14
CA LYS A 171 -6.48 -10.82 0.44
C LYS A 171 -4.97 -10.76 0.20
N GLN A 172 -4.35 -11.88 -0.13
CA GLN A 172 -2.98 -11.89 -0.63
C GLN A 172 -2.90 -11.24 -2.03
N PRO A 173 -1.95 -10.32 -2.26
CA PRO A 173 -1.70 -9.79 -3.59
C PRO A 173 -1.26 -10.92 -4.55
N PRO A 174 -1.69 -10.90 -5.82
CA PRO A 174 -1.03 -11.69 -6.84
C PRO A 174 0.36 -11.10 -7.09
N PHE A 175 1.38 -11.55 -6.34
CA PHE A 175 2.77 -11.21 -6.64
C PHE A 175 3.18 -11.99 -7.89
N LYS A 176 3.07 -11.33 -9.05
CA LYS A 176 3.83 -11.73 -10.23
C LYS A 176 5.24 -11.18 -10.03
N THR A 177 6.21 -12.05 -9.84
CA THR A 177 7.61 -11.72 -10.09
C THR A 177 7.70 -11.14 -11.50
N CYS A 178 8.22 -9.92 -11.61
CA CYS A 178 8.52 -9.29 -12.89
C CYS A 178 9.56 -10.11 -13.67
#